data_AF-A0A4Y2MBR0-F1
#
_entry.id   AF-A0A4Y2MBR0-F1
#
_cell.length_a   1.000
_cell.length_b   1.000
_cell.length_c   1.000
_cell.angle_alpha   90.00
_cell.angle_beta   90.00
_cell.angle_gamma   90.00
#
_symmetry.space_group_name_H-M   'P 1'
#
loop_
_entity.id
_entity.type
_entity.pdbx_description
1 polymer ?
#
loop_
_entity_poly.entity_id
_entity_poly.type
_entity_poly.pdbx_seq_one_letter_code
_entity_poly.pdbx_strand_id
1 'polypeptide(L)'
;MVWAGIMLDGRTPLHVFERGTVTGVRYRDEILEPYVRIFRGAVDPEFILMVDNAGPHRALLVNEFLESEDICRMDCPARSQTSTL
;
A
#
# COMPACT_ATOMS: atom_id res chain seq x y z
N MET A 1 -2.64 14.27 5.38
CA MET A 1 -2.65 12.82 5.69
C MET A 1 -1.23 12.31 5.51
N VAL A 2 -0.82 11.28 6.25
CA VAL A 2 0.51 10.68 6.10
C VAL A 2 0.39 9.20 5.79
N TRP A 3 1.38 8.65 5.11
CA TRP A 3 1.49 7.23 4.83
C TRP A 3 2.91 6.75 5.11
N ALA A 4 3.03 5.56 5.70
CA ALA A 4 4.29 4.86 5.87
C ALA A 4 4.06 3.35 5.70
N GLY A 5 5.04 2.67 5.15
CA GLY A 5 5.12 1.22 5.05
C GLY A 5 6.24 0.69 5.94
N ILE A 6 6.00 -0.46 6.57
CA ILE A 6 6.98 -1.17 7.39
C ILE A 6 7.08 -2.59 6.83
N MET A 7 8.30 -3.11 6.76
CA MET A 7 8.61 -4.49 6.38
C MET A 7 9.58 -5.08 7.41
N LEU A 8 9.87 -6.37 7.29
CA LEU A 8 10.74 -7.07 8.23
C LEU A 8 12.16 -6.47 8.28
N ASP A 9 12.67 -6.03 7.14
CA ASP A 9 14.04 -5.54 6.93
C ASP A 9 14.16 -4.01 6.85
N GLY A 10 13.04 -3.28 6.98
CA GLY A 10 13.09 -1.83 6.85
C GLY A 10 11.74 -1.12 6.90
N ARG A 11 11.78 0.16 6.55
CA ARG A 11 10.60 1.04 6.48
C ARG A 11 10.75 2.02 5.32
N THR A 12 9.64 2.43 4.74
CA THR A 12 9.64 3.55 3.78
C THR A 12 9.79 4.87 4.53
N PRO A 13 10.30 5.93 3.86
CA PRO A 13 10.11 7.29 4.34
C PRO A 13 8.63 7.62 4.55
N LEU A 14 8.34 8.52 5.50
CA LEU A 14 6.99 9.01 5.71
C LEU A 14 6.58 9.89 4.52
N HIS A 15 5.55 9.47 3.78
CA HIS A 15 4.95 10.29 2.73
C HIS A 15 3.90 11.22 3.33
N VAL A 16 3.99 12.51 3.03
CA VAL A 16 3.01 13.51 3.47
C VAL A 16 2.19 13.92 2.26
N PHE A 17 0.91 13.58 2.27
CA PHE A 17 -0.02 14.06 1.25
C PHE A 17 -0.27 15.55 1.47
N GLU A 18 0.10 16.36 0.48
CA GLU A 18 -0.33 17.76 0.42
C GLU A 18 -1.85 17.82 0.31
N ARG A 19 -2.43 18.80 1.04
CA ARG A 19 -3.85 19.11 1.27
C ARG A 19 -4.85 18.39 0.34
N GLY A 20 -5.91 17.84 0.92
CA GLY A 20 -7.00 17.19 0.18
C GLY A 20 -7.22 15.74 0.61
N THR A 21 -8.19 15.08 -0.03
CA THR A 21 -8.53 13.68 0.23
C THR A 21 -7.62 12.75 -0.55
N VAL A 22 -7.20 11.65 0.07
CA VAL A 22 -6.49 10.57 -0.65
C VAL A 22 -7.51 9.82 -1.50
N THR A 23 -7.33 9.89 -2.82
CA THR A 23 -8.13 9.15 -3.80
C THR A 23 -7.37 7.90 -4.23
N GLY A 24 -8.04 6.94 -4.88
CA GLY A 24 -7.35 5.77 -5.42
C GLY A 24 -6.22 6.14 -6.40
N VAL A 25 -6.43 7.17 -7.23
CA VAL A 25 -5.41 7.69 -8.15
C VAL A 25 -4.20 8.22 -7.39
N ARG A 26 -4.40 9.09 -6.39
CA ARG A 26 -3.30 9.62 -5.57
C ARG A 26 -2.59 8.51 -4.79
N TYR A 27 -3.33 7.51 -4.32
CA TYR A 27 -2.74 6.37 -3.63
C TYR A 27 -1.87 5.54 -4.59
N ARG A 28 -2.32 5.28 -5.82
CA ARG A 28 -1.50 4.60 -6.82
C ARG A 28 -0.24 5.39 -7.14
N ASP A 29 -0.38 6.66 -7.51
CA ASP A 29 0.72 7.45 -8.09
C ASP A 29 1.73 7.93 -7.04
N GLU A 30 1.26 8.34 -5.86
CA GLU A 30 2.14 8.89 -4.82
C GLU A 30 2.68 7.81 -3.86
N ILE A 31 2.00 6.66 -3.74
CA ILE A 31 2.37 5.60 -2.80
C ILE A 31 2.75 4.31 -3.51
N LEU A 32 1.83 3.68 -4.24
CA LEU A 32 2.10 2.34 -4.76
C LEU A 32 3.22 2.39 -5.80
N GLU A 33 3.10 3.17 -6.87
CA GLU A 33 4.07 3.18 -7.95
C GLU A 33 5.53 3.43 -7.51
N PRO A 34 5.81 4.43 -6.63
CA PRO A 34 7.17 4.67 -6.16
C PRO A 34 7.73 3.55 -5.26
N TYR A 35 6.90 2.98 -4.38
CA TYR A 35 7.40 2.05 -3.36
C TYR A 35 7.31 0.59 -3.78
N VAL A 36 6.21 0.20 -4.39
CA VAL A 36 5.93 -1.18 -4.79
C VAL A 36 6.96 -1.69 -5.81
N ARG A 37 7.29 -0.87 -6.82
CA ARG A 37 8.29 -1.26 -7.83
C ARG A 37 9.69 -1.44 -7.25
N ILE A 38 10.04 -0.64 -6.24
CA ILE A 38 11.32 -0.79 -5.52
C ILE A 38 11.32 -2.10 -4.73
N PHE A 39 10.22 -2.43 -4.06
CA PHE A 39 10.14 -3.65 -3.25
C PHE A 39 10.05 -4.91 -4.09
N ARG A 40 9.41 -4.91 -5.26
CA ARG A 40 9.43 -6.07 -6.15
C ARG A 40 10.85 -6.54 -6.51
N GLY A 41 11.79 -5.61 -6.68
CA GLY A 41 13.18 -5.96 -7.01
C GLY A 41 14.03 -6.36 -5.81
N ALA A 42 13.61 -5.99 -4.60
CA ALA A 42 14.39 -6.15 -3.37
C ALA A 42 13.82 -7.22 -2.41
N VAL A 43 12.51 -7.43 -2.46
CA VAL A 43 11.74 -8.35 -1.63
C VAL A 43 11.28 -9.50 -2.51
N ASP A 44 11.31 -10.70 -1.93
CA ASP A 44 10.99 -11.97 -2.57
C ASP A 44 9.72 -11.92 -3.45
N PRO A 45 9.62 -12.71 -4.53
CA PRO A 45 8.41 -12.83 -5.35
C PRO A 45 7.12 -13.09 -4.55
N GLU A 46 7.23 -13.62 -3.34
CA GLU A 46 6.12 -13.80 -2.41
C GLU A 46 5.75 -12.54 -1.58
N PHE A 47 6.16 -11.34 -2.01
CA PHE A 47 5.79 -10.09 -1.33
C PHE A 47 4.27 -9.93 -1.22
N ILE A 48 3.78 -9.82 0.01
CA ILE A 48 2.37 -9.60 0.31
C ILE A 48 2.16 -8.19 0.86
N LEU A 49 1.35 -7.40 0.15
CA LEU A 49 0.94 -6.07 0.61
C LEU A 49 -0.22 -6.19 1.61
N MET A 50 0.03 -5.83 2.87
CA MET A 50 -1.01 -5.68 3.87
C MET A 50 -1.48 -4.22 3.92
N VAL A 51 -2.78 -4.01 3.75
CA VAL A 51 -3.38 -2.68 3.75
C VAL A 51 -4.78 -2.73 4.37
N ASP A 52 -5.25 -1.61 4.90
CA ASP A 52 -6.61 -1.51 5.40
C ASP A 52 -7.66 -1.56 4.26
N ASN A 53 -8.93 -1.67 4.66
CA ASN A 53 -10.04 -1.74 3.71
C ASN A 53 -10.58 -0.38 3.28
N ALA A 54 -9.84 0.72 3.45
CA ALA A 54 -10.34 2.03 3.08
C ALA A 54 -10.60 2.11 1.56
N GLY A 55 -11.65 2.84 1.17
CA GLY A 55 -12.13 2.93 -0.21
C GLY A 55 -11.03 3.19 -1.26
N PRO A 56 -10.13 4.18 -1.05
CA PRO A 56 -9.02 4.44 -1.96
C PRO A 56 -8.09 3.24 -2.19
N HIS A 57 -7.89 2.40 -1.17
CA HIS A 57 -6.99 1.25 -1.20
C HIS A 57 -7.63 0.02 -1.87
N ARG A 58 -8.96 0.00 -1.97
CA ARG A 58 -9.75 -1.02 -2.67
C ARG A 58 -10.31 -0.55 -4.01
N ALA A 59 -9.90 0.64 -4.49
CA ALA A 59 -10.32 1.15 -5.78
C ALA A 59 -9.92 0.18 -6.90
N LEU A 60 -10.75 0.04 -7.94
CA LEU A 60 -10.48 -0.87 -9.05
C LEU A 60 -9.10 -0.64 -9.67
N LEU A 61 -8.76 0.63 -9.93
CA LEU A 61 -7.47 1.03 -10.50
C LEU A 61 -6.26 0.62 -9.62
N VAL A 62 -6.46 0.50 -8.31
CA VAL A 62 -5.43 0.08 -7.36
C VAL A 62 -5.29 -1.44 -7.42
N ASN A 63 -6.40 -2.19 -7.51
CA ASN A 63 -6.35 -3.63 -7.67
C ASN A 63 -5.68 -4.01 -9.02
N GLU A 64 -6.09 -3.37 -10.12
CA GLU A 64 -5.50 -3.59 -11.45
C GLU A 64 -3.99 -3.29 -11.47
N PHE A 65 -3.56 -2.22 -10.78
CA PHE A 65 -2.14 -1.90 -10.63
C PHE A 65 -1.38 -3.01 -9.89
N LEU A 66 -1.90 -3.47 -8.75
CA LEU A 66 -1.25 -4.53 -7.96
C LEU A 66 -1.19 -5.85 -8.74
N GLU A 67 -2.24 -6.20 -9.48
CA GLU A 67 -2.24 -7.37 -10.35
C GLU A 67 -1.19 -7.25 -11.47
N SER A 68 -1.06 -6.07 -12.09
CA SER A 68 -0.06 -5.85 -13.14
C SER A 68 1.39 -5.94 -12.66
N GLU A 69 1.61 -5.65 -11.38
CA GLU A 69 2.92 -5.73 -10.72
C GLU A 69 3.16 -7.10 -10.06
N ASP A 70 2.21 -8.04 -10.21
CA ASP A 70 2.23 -9.41 -9.66
C ASP A 70 2.28 -9.45 -8.12
N ILE A 71 1.46 -8.62 -7.47
CA ILE A 71 1.49 -8.44 -6.02
C ILE A 71 0.22 -8.93 -5.38
N CYS A 72 0.39 -9.89 -4.48
CA CYS A 72 -0.66 -10.38 -3.63
C CYS A 72 -1.01 -9.34 -2.56
N ARG A 73 -2.28 -8.93 -2.50
CA ARG A 73 -2.80 -8.15 -1.39
C ARG A 73 -3.39 -9.09 -0.34
N MET A 74 -3.02 -8.91 0.92
CA MET A 74 -3.74 -9.57 2.02
C MET A 74 -5.01 -8.81 2.33
N ASP A 75 -6.15 -9.50 2.30
CA ASP A 75 -7.40 -8.93 2.79
C ASP A 75 -7.41 -8.90 4.32
N CYS A 76 -7.54 -7.70 4.87
CA CYS A 76 -7.74 -7.50 6.30
C CYS A 76 -9.23 -7.66 6.62
N PRO A 77 -9.65 -8.18 7.79
CA PRO A 77 -11.04 -8.15 8.21
C PRO A 77 -11.61 -6.71 8.31
N ALA A 78 -12.92 -6.55 8.13
CA ALA A 78 -13.55 -5.26 8.40
C ALA A 78 -13.45 -4.95 9.91
N ARG A 79 -12.93 -3.77 10.26
CA ARG A 79 -12.76 -3.29 11.65
C ARG A 79 -11.74 -4.06 12.51
N SER A 80 -10.82 -4.81 11.91
CA SER A 80 -9.64 -5.29 12.63
C SER A 80 -8.64 -4.16 12.79
N GLN A 81 -8.80 -3.36 13.84
CA GLN A 81 -7.76 -2.47 14.34
C GLN A 81 -7.13 -3.14 15.57
N THR A 82 -6.25 -4.10 15.35
CA THR A 82 -5.42 -4.63 16.44
C THR A 82 -4.09 -3.90 16.39
N SER A 83 -4.04 -2.73 17.03
CA SER A 83 -2.79 -2.08 17.39
C SER A 83 -2.32 -2.69 18.71
N THR A 84 -1.71 -3.87 18.68
CA THR A 84 -0.90 -4.34 19.81
C THR A 84 0.48 -3.72 19.61
N LEU A 85 0.81 -2.74 20.44
CA LEU A 85 2.19 -2.29 20.65
C LEU A 85 3.02 -3.40 21.28
#